data_AF-A0A920LER6-F1
#
_entry.id   AF-A0A920LER6-F1
#
_cell.length_a   1.000
_cell.length_b   1.000
_cell.length_c   1.000
_cell.angle_alpha   90.00
_cell.angle_beta   90.00
_cell.angle_gamma   90.00
#
_symmetry.space_group_name_H-M   'P 1'
#
loop_
_entity.id
_entity.type
_entity.pdbx_description
1 polymer ?
#
loop_
_entity_poly.entity_id
_entity_poly.type
_entity_poly.pdbx_seq_one_letter_code
_entity_poly.pdbx_strand_id
1 'polypeptide(L)'
;MNVRHVIPCANGTDALQIALMALDLNKGDEIITTNFSFASTIEVILLLGLKPVIVDIDPRTFNIDPSLINNKITERTKVIIPVPLFWSVL
;
A
#
# COMPACT_ATOMS: atom_id res chain seq x y z
N MET A 1 4.59 16.72 -11.11
CA MET A 1 5.13 16.18 -9.85
C MET A 1 6.23 17.10 -9.36
N ASN A 2 6.22 17.49 -8.08
CA ASN A 2 7.27 18.32 -7.47
C ASN A 2 8.10 17.46 -6.51
N VAL A 3 9.06 16.69 -7.05
CA VAL A 3 9.88 15.73 -6.29
C VAL A 3 11.36 15.86 -6.65
N ARG A 4 12.27 15.45 -5.74
CA ARG A 4 13.72 15.51 -5.95
C ARG A 4 14.27 14.45 -6.90
N HIS A 5 13.67 13.26 -6.90
CA HIS A 5 14.15 12.10 -7.65
C HIS A 5 12.98 11.37 -8.31
N VAL A 6 13.25 10.75 -9.45
CA VAL A 6 12.36 9.82 -10.15
C VAL A 6 13.20 8.60 -10.52
N ILE A 7 12.74 7.42 -10.13
CA ILE A 7 13.42 6.15 -10.44
C ILE A 7 12.50 5.38 -11.41
N PRO A 8 12.84 5.32 -12.71
CA PRO A 8 12.03 4.58 -13.67
C PRO A 8 12.13 3.08 -13.41
N CYS A 9 11.00 2.38 -13.55
CA CYS A 9 10.87 0.94 -13.39
C CYS A 9 10.25 0.35 -14.68
N ALA A 10 10.31 -0.97 -14.86
CA ALA A 10 9.71 -1.58 -16.06
C ALA A 10 8.18 -1.49 -16.05
N ASN A 11 7.56 -1.52 -14.87
CA ASN A 11 6.11 -1.40 -14.66
C ASN A 11 5.78 -0.93 -13.23
N GLY A 12 4.49 -0.80 -12.91
CA GLY A 12 4.02 -0.36 -11.58
C GLY A 12 4.20 -1.39 -10.45
N THR A 13 4.14 -2.69 -10.75
CA THR A 13 4.40 -3.76 -9.77
C THR A 13 5.86 -3.71 -9.31
N ASP A 14 6.80 -3.60 -10.25
CA ASP A 14 8.23 -3.45 -9.94
C ASP A 14 8.48 -2.21 -9.10
N ALA A 15 7.83 -1.08 -9.43
CA ALA A 15 7.95 0.15 -8.67
C ALA A 15 7.49 -0.03 -7.22
N LEU A 16 6.35 -0.70 -7.01
CA LEU A 16 5.81 -0.97 -5.68
C LEU A 16 6.72 -1.92 -4.88
N GLN A 17 7.21 -2.97 -5.53
CA GLN A 17 8.11 -3.95 -4.93
C GLN A 17 9.45 -3.31 -4.53
N ILE A 18 10.09 -2.55 -5.43
CA ILE A 18 11.35 -1.86 -5.16
C ILE A 18 11.16 -0.83 -4.03
N ALA A 19 10.05 -0.09 -4.03
CA ALA A 19 9.76 0.86 -2.95
C ALA A 19 9.67 0.17 -1.58
N LEU A 20 9.03 -1.00 -1.50
CA LEU A 20 8.95 -1.77 -0.26
C LEU A 20 10.30 -2.43 0.11
N MET A 21 11.07 -2.92 -0.85
CA MET A 21 12.41 -3.49 -0.61
C MET A 21 13.43 -2.44 -0.15
N ALA A 22 13.23 -1.17 -0.53
CA ALA A 22 14.05 -0.06 -0.07
C ALA A 22 13.75 0.33 1.40
N LEU A 23 12.65 -0.17 1.96
CA LEU A 23 12.34 -0.04 3.39
C LEU A 23 12.96 -1.23 4.13
N ASP A 24 13.54 -0.98 5.30
CA ASP A 24 14.14 -2.01 6.16
C ASP A 24 13.06 -2.80 6.93
N LEU A 25 12.24 -3.53 6.17
CA LEU A 25 11.10 -4.29 6.68
C LEU A 25 11.50 -5.72 7.02
N ASN A 26 10.88 -6.25 8.06
CA ASN A 26 11.06 -7.63 8.49
C ASN A 26 9.90 -8.50 8.05
N LYS A 27 10.16 -9.80 7.88
CA LYS A 27 9.11 -10.79 7.58
C LYS A 27 7.99 -10.71 8.63
N GLY A 28 6.76 -10.61 8.17
CA GLY A 28 5.57 -10.51 9.02
C GLY A 28 5.22 -9.08 9.49
N ASP A 29 6.01 -8.06 9.12
CA ASP A 29 5.60 -6.67 9.31
C ASP A 29 4.28 -6.39 8.60
N GLU A 30 3.43 -5.57 9.22
CA GLU A 30 2.07 -5.31 8.77
C GLU A 30 2.01 -4.08 7.85
N ILE A 31 1.36 -4.27 6.71
CA ILE A 31 1.13 -3.26 5.68
C ILE A 31 -0.38 -3.04 5.58
N ILE A 32 -0.85 -1.86 5.98
CA ILE A 32 -2.26 -1.50 5.88
C ILE A 32 -2.57 -1.09 4.44
N THR A 33 -3.60 -1.67 3.85
CA THR A 33 -4.11 -1.29 2.52
C THR A 33 -5.56 -1.76 2.35
N THR A 34 -6.12 -1.65 1.14
CA THR A 34 -7.44 -2.19 0.81
C THR A 34 -7.33 -3.31 -0.24
N ASN A 35 -8.27 -4.25 -0.22
CA ASN A 35 -8.42 -5.27 -1.25
C ASN A 35 -9.26 -4.77 -2.45
N PHE A 36 -9.83 -3.57 -2.37
CA PHE A 36 -10.42 -2.88 -3.51
C PHE A 36 -9.32 -2.12 -4.26
N SER A 37 -8.47 -2.85 -4.96
CA SER A 37 -7.32 -2.33 -5.73
C SER A 37 -6.91 -3.36 -6.80
N PHE A 38 -5.95 -3.00 -7.65
CA PHE A 38 -5.30 -3.97 -8.53
C PHE A 38 -4.48 -4.99 -7.72
N ALA A 39 -4.49 -6.25 -8.18
CA ALA A 39 -3.92 -7.39 -7.47
C ALA A 39 -2.44 -7.21 -7.07
N SER A 40 -1.68 -6.45 -7.86
CA SER A 40 -0.25 -6.20 -7.61
C SER A 40 0.01 -5.63 -6.22
N THR A 41 -0.91 -4.84 -5.66
CA THR A 41 -0.75 -4.22 -4.33
C THR A 41 -0.59 -5.29 -3.25
N ILE A 42 -1.45 -6.32 -3.26
CA ILE A 42 -1.39 -7.41 -2.27
C ILE A 42 -0.31 -8.42 -2.67
N GLU A 43 -0.14 -8.67 -3.97
CA GLU A 43 0.87 -9.59 -4.49
C GLU A 43 2.28 -9.25 -3.98
N VAL A 44 2.72 -7.99 -4.10
CA VAL A 44 4.08 -7.59 -3.68
C VAL A 44 4.26 -7.66 -2.16
N ILE A 45 3.21 -7.36 -1.38
CA ILE A 45 3.25 -7.48 0.08
C ILE A 45 3.51 -8.94 0.46
N LEU A 46 2.74 -9.86 -0.13
CA LEU A 46 2.87 -11.29 0.13
C LEU A 46 4.21 -11.86 -0.39
N LEU A 47 4.64 -11.42 -1.57
CA LEU A 47 5.91 -11.84 -2.19
C LEU A 47 7.12 -11.53 -1.30
N LEU A 48 7.11 -10.39 -0.61
CA LEU A 48 8.16 -9.97 0.32
C LEU A 48 8.02 -10.58 1.72
N GLY A 49 7.04 -11.47 1.94
CA GLY A 49 6.79 -12.09 3.24
C GLY A 49 6.20 -11.14 4.28
N LEU A 50 5.61 -10.02 3.85
CA LEU A 50 4.91 -9.06 4.68
C LEU A 50 3.45 -9.48 4.86
N LYS A 51 2.76 -8.86 5.82
CA LYS A 51 1.37 -9.19 6.14
C LYS A 51 0.42 -8.05 5.74
N PRO A 52 -0.50 -8.27 4.77
CA PRO A 52 -1.51 -7.27 4.46
C PRO A 52 -2.54 -7.18 5.60
N VAL A 53 -2.86 -5.95 6.00
CA VAL A 53 -3.96 -5.63 6.93
C VAL A 53 -5.01 -4.86 6.15
N ILE A 54 -6.14 -5.52 5.88
CA ILE A 54 -7.17 -4.98 4.99
C ILE A 54 -8.09 -4.01 5.74
N VAL A 55 -8.25 -2.83 5.15
CA VAL A 55 -9.20 -1.77 5.50
C VAL A 55 -10.19 -1.59 4.36
N ASP A 56 -11.46 -1.38 4.72
CA ASP A 56 -12.53 -1.18 3.75
C ASP A 56 -12.45 0.22 3.10
N ILE A 57 -13.26 0.46 2.08
CA ILE A 57 -13.28 1.70 1.30
C ILE A 57 -14.45 2.63 1.67
N ASP A 58 -14.31 3.92 1.40
CA ASP A 58 -15.47 4.81 1.30
C ASP A 58 -16.18 4.52 -0.04
N PRO A 59 -17.44 4.04 -0.05
CA PRO A 59 -18.14 3.64 -1.27
C PRO A 59 -18.39 4.79 -2.25
N ARG A 60 -18.24 6.05 -1.82
CA ARG A 60 -18.40 7.23 -2.69
C ARG A 60 -17.15 7.54 -3.50
N THR A 61 -15.98 7.25 -2.94
CA THR A 61 -14.67 7.56 -3.56
C THR A 61 -13.95 6.31 -4.04
N PHE A 62 -14.33 5.15 -3.51
CA PHE A 62 -13.64 3.86 -3.64
C PHE A 62 -12.22 3.83 -3.08
N ASN A 63 -11.79 4.88 -2.40
CA ASN A 63 -10.50 4.91 -1.72
C ASN A 63 -10.63 4.30 -0.33
N ILE A 64 -9.51 3.82 0.23
CA ILE A 64 -9.41 3.34 1.60
C ILE A 64 -10.06 4.35 2.58
N ASP A 65 -10.94 3.89 3.47
CA ASP A 65 -11.60 4.75 4.45
C ASP A 65 -10.64 5.09 5.60
N PRO A 66 -10.19 6.37 5.72
CA PRO A 66 -9.22 6.75 6.73
C PRO A 66 -9.75 6.58 8.17
N SER A 67 -11.06 6.67 8.36
CA SER A 67 -11.69 6.53 9.69
C SER A 67 -11.54 5.12 10.27
N LEU A 68 -11.34 4.12 9.40
CA LEU A 68 -11.19 2.72 9.78
C LEU A 68 -9.72 2.32 10.03
N ILE A 69 -8.75 3.16 9.64
CA ILE A 69 -7.31 2.84 9.74
C ILE A 69 -6.84 2.77 11.20
N ASN A 70 -7.23 3.73 12.04
CA ASN A 70 -6.72 3.83 13.42
C ASN A 70 -6.91 2.54 14.22
N ASN A 71 -8.03 1.84 14.02
CA ASN A 71 -8.34 0.59 14.72
C ASN A 71 -7.58 -0.64 14.19
N LYS A 72 -6.81 -0.48 13.12
CA LYS A 72 -6.02 -1.54 12.47
C LYS A 72 -4.52 -1.37 12.69
N ILE A 73 -4.08 -0.24 13.23
CA ILE A 73 -2.68 -0.01 13.58
C ILE A 73 -2.30 -0.88 14.78
N THR A 74 -1.19 -1.59 14.66
CA THR A 74 -0.57 -2.39 15.72
C THR A 74 0.91 -2.03 15.84
N GLU A 75 1.61 -2.56 16.84
CA GLU A 75 3.07 -2.42 16.97
C GLU A 75 3.85 -2.99 15.76
N ARG A 76 3.22 -3.88 14.98
CA ARG A 76 3.80 -4.45 13.75
C ARG A 76 3.48 -3.64 12.50
N THR A 77 2.60 -2.64 12.55
CA THR A 77 2.28 -1.81 11.39
C THR A 77 3.48 -0.93 11.02
N LYS A 78 3.99 -1.08 9.80
CA LYS A 78 5.14 -0.30 9.29
C LYS A 78 4.79 0.65 8.15
N VAL A 79 3.80 0.29 7.33
CA VAL A 79 3.46 1.06 6.12
C VAL A 79 1.94 1.09 5.95
N ILE A 80 1.43 2.20 5.41
CA ILE A 80 0.08 2.32 4.88
C ILE A 80 0.22 2.58 3.38
N ILE A 81 -0.36 1.72 2.54
CA ILE A 81 -0.40 1.88 1.08
C ILE A 81 -1.82 2.28 0.68
N PRO A 82 -2.10 3.57 0.53
CA PRO A 82 -3.31 4.00 -0.15
C PRO A 82 -3.22 3.78 -1.66
N VAL A 83 -4.34 3.45 -2.29
CA VAL A 83 -4.44 3.35 -3.76
C VAL A 83 -5.50 4.34 -4.25
N PRO A 84 -5.09 5.48 -4.83
CA PRO A 84 -6.04 6.43 -5.41
C PRO A 84 -6.65 5.83 -6.68
N LEU A 85 -7.94 5.50 -6.61
CA LEU A 85 -8.66 4.92 -7.75
C LEU A 85 -9.30 5.99 -8.63
N PHE A 86 -9.45 5.67 -9.92
CA PHE A 86 -10.17 6.48 -10.91
C PHE A 86 -9.70 7.94 -11.01
N TRP A 87 -8.39 8.16 -10.95
CA TRP A 87 -7.77 9.50 -11.02
C TRP A 87 -8.14 10.42 -9.85
N SER A 88 -8.78 9.88 -8.81
CA SER A 88 -9.03 10.62 -7.59
C SER A 88 -7.71 10.96 -6.88
N VAL A 89 -7.72 12.06 -6.14
CA VAL A 89 -6.64 12.41 -5.22
C VAL A 89 -7.17 12.14 -3.82
N LEU A 90 -6.33 11.52 -2.99
CA LEU A 90 -6.59 11.29 -1.57
C LEU A 90 -6.31 12.54 -0.74
#